data_AF-A0A2M7QSG9-F1
#
_entry.id   AF-A0A2M7QSG9-F1
#
_cell.length_a   1.000
_cell.length_b   1.000
_cell.length_c   1.000
_cell.angle_alpha   90.00
_cell.angle_beta   90.00
_cell.angle_gamma   90.00
#
_symmetry.space_group_name_H-M   'P 1'
#
loop_
_entity.id
_entity.type
_entity.pdbx_description
1 polymer ?
#
loop_
_entity_poly.entity_id
_entity_poly.type
_entity_poly.pdbx_seq_one_letter_code
_entity_poly.pdbx_strand_id
1 'polypeptide(L)'
;MQIDYVEHCGSSAAGEFVRTIDSTCIASGWEEWEAVMGRGQFPTKEGLDKARSRSPFSWQEIHSDNDKGFVNVHLVKYSEETALRFSRSRPLPC
;
A
#
# COMPACT_ATOMS: atom_id res chain seq x y z
N MET A 1 2.95 9.10 -2.99
CA MET A 1 3.60 7.84 -2.64
C MET A 1 3.01 6.77 -3.53
N GLN A 2 3.86 6.02 -4.21
CA GLN A 2 3.45 4.76 -4.82
C GLN A 2 3.37 3.73 -3.70
N ILE A 3 2.29 2.95 -3.66
CA ILE A 3 2.08 1.94 -2.63
C ILE A 3 1.77 0.60 -3.28
N ASP A 4 2.47 -0.43 -2.84
CA ASP A 4 2.30 -1.81 -3.29
C ASP A 4 2.36 -2.79 -2.10
N TYR A 5 1.97 -4.04 -2.36
CA TYR A 5 2.05 -5.15 -1.42
C TYR A 5 2.90 -6.28 -1.98
N VAL A 6 3.91 -6.70 -1.20
CA VAL A 6 4.67 -7.92 -1.47
C VAL A 6 4.12 -9.05 -0.59
N GLU A 7 3.58 -10.09 -1.23
CA GLU A 7 3.02 -11.25 -0.55
C GLU A 7 4.09 -12.30 -0.21
N HIS A 8 4.30 -12.58 1.08
CA HIS A 8 5.25 -13.60 1.54
C HIS A 8 4.57 -14.96 1.76
N CYS A 9 3.93 -15.49 0.73
CA CYS A 9 3.12 -16.72 0.79
C CYS A 9 3.80 -17.98 0.22
N GLY A 10 5.03 -17.85 -0.29
CA GLY A 10 5.72 -18.94 -0.96
C GLY A 10 4.92 -19.47 -2.16
N SER A 11 4.65 -20.77 -2.20
CA SER A 11 3.95 -21.43 -3.31
C SER A 11 2.41 -21.43 -3.20
N SER A 12 1.84 -20.91 -2.11
CA SER A 12 0.39 -20.93 -1.89
C SER A 12 -0.12 -19.68 -1.19
N ALA A 13 -1.04 -18.97 -1.82
CA ALA A 13 -1.75 -17.84 -1.21
C ALA A 13 -2.92 -18.28 -0.29
N ALA A 14 -2.94 -19.54 0.15
CA ALA A 14 -3.95 -20.04 1.09
C ALA A 14 -3.57 -19.70 2.53
N GLY A 15 -4.56 -19.26 3.31
CA GLY A 15 -4.38 -18.92 4.73
C GLY A 15 -3.87 -17.50 4.96
N GLU A 16 -3.35 -17.26 6.15
CA GLU A 16 -2.81 -15.98 6.58
C GLU A 16 -1.29 -15.99 6.46
N PHE A 17 -0.74 -14.91 5.92
CA PHE A 17 0.69 -14.74 5.71
C PHE A 17 1.07 -13.27 5.79
N VAL A 18 2.37 -13.03 6.00
CA VAL A 18 2.93 -11.69 6.08
C VAL A 18 2.92 -11.04 4.70
N ARG A 19 2.60 -9.77 4.65
CA ARG A 19 2.77 -8.92 3.48
C ARG A 19 3.60 -7.71 3.85
N THR A 20 4.45 -7.26 2.95
CA THR A 20 5.14 -5.98 3.12
C THR A 20 4.39 -4.92 2.34
N ILE A 21 3.99 -3.85 3.03
CA ILE A 21 3.58 -2.60 2.40
C ILE A 21 4.85 -1.89 1.96
N ASP A 22 5.02 -1.72 0.66
CA ASP A 22 6.09 -0.92 0.09
C ASP A 22 5.54 0.48 -0.25
N SER A 23 6.20 1.52 0.25
CA SER A 23 5.80 2.91 0.06
C SER A 23 6.96 3.72 -0.52
N THR A 24 6.90 4.00 -1.82
CA THR A 24 7.94 4.73 -2.55
C THR A 24 7.54 6.18 -2.81
N CYS A 25 8.43 7.13 -2.48
CA CYS A 25 8.31 8.51 -2.90
C CYS A 25 8.90 8.66 -4.30
N ILE A 26 8.05 8.77 -5.32
CA ILE A 26 8.46 8.87 -6.73
C ILE A 26 9.46 10.03 -6.99
N ALA A 27 9.30 11.16 -6.29
CA ALA A 27 10.13 12.34 -6.51
C ALA A 27 11.55 12.22 -5.96
N SER A 28 11.73 11.50 -4.84
CA SER A 28 13.03 11.40 -4.16
C SER A 28 13.67 10.01 -4.27
N GLY A 29 12.90 8.99 -4.64
CA GLY A 29 13.32 7.59 -4.59
C GLY A 29 13.36 7.00 -3.18
N TRP A 30 12.85 7.70 -2.16
CA TRP A 30 12.83 7.18 -0.79
C TRP A 30 11.78 6.09 -0.61
N GLU A 31 12.13 5.03 0.12
CA GLU A 31 11.27 3.87 0.34
C GLU A 31 11.06 3.61 1.82
N GLU A 32 9.81 3.30 2.19
CA GLU A 32 9.44 2.84 3.53
C GLU A 32 8.73 1.50 3.42
N TRP A 33 9.23 0.50 4.13
CA TRP A 33 8.68 -0.86 4.11
C TRP A 33 8.09 -1.19 5.48
N GLU A 34 6.89 -1.76 5.49
CA GLU A 34 6.22 -2.18 6.73
C GLU A 34 5.62 -3.58 6.56
N ALA A 35 6.04 -4.51 7.41
CA ALA A 35 5.48 -5.86 7.42
C ALA A 35 4.17 -5.89 8.21
N VAL A 36 3.12 -6.41 7.59
CA VAL A 36 1.78 -6.56 8.18
C VAL A 36 1.32 -8.01 8.05
N MET A 37 0.61 -8.51 9.07
CA MET A 37 0.02 -9.85 9.01
C MET A 37 -1.34 -9.80 8.31
N GLY A 38 -1.58 -10.72 7.38
CA GLY A 38 -2.84 -10.83 6.67
C GLY A 38 -3.08 -9.71 5.66
N ARG A 39 -4.35 -9.51 5.29
CA ARG A 39 -4.77 -8.53 4.26
C ARG A 39 -5.94 -7.66 4.69
N GLY A 40 -6.22 -7.58 5.99
CA GLY A 40 -7.36 -6.82 6.51
C GLY A 40 -7.16 -5.30 6.49
N GLN A 41 -8.27 -4.55 6.60
CA GLN A 41 -8.24 -3.08 6.65
C GLN A 41 -7.41 -2.55 7.82
N PHE A 42 -7.58 -3.14 9.02
CA PHE A 42 -6.89 -2.71 10.23
C PHE A 42 -5.37 -2.85 10.15
N PRO A 43 -4.80 -4.04 9.86
CA PRO A 43 -3.35 -4.18 9.74
C PRO A 43 -2.79 -3.32 8.60
N THR A 44 -3.53 -3.17 7.49
CA THR A 44 -3.16 -2.26 6.39
C THR A 44 -3.04 -0.82 6.87
N LYS A 45 -4.07 -0.29 7.54
CA LYS A 45 -4.08 1.08 8.04
C LYS A 45 -2.96 1.32 9.04
N GLU A 46 -2.78 0.42 10.00
CA GLU A 46 -1.72 0.54 11.01
C GLU A 46 -0.34 0.53 10.34
N GLY A 47 -0.14 -0.32 9.34
CA GLY A 47 1.12 -0.38 8.61
C GLY A 47 1.40 0.90 7.82
N LEU A 48 0.37 1.45 7.16
CA LEU A 48 0.47 2.74 6.47
C LEU A 48 0.77 3.89 7.43
N ASP A 49 0.13 3.93 8.60
CA ASP A 49 0.39 4.93 9.63
C ASP A 49 1.84 4.88 10.12
N LYS A 50 2.39 3.67 10.31
CA LYS A 50 3.81 3.46 10.67
C LYS A 50 4.76 3.92 9.58
N ALA A 51 4.57 3.47 8.33
CA ALA A 51 5.39 3.87 7.19
C ALA A 51 5.37 5.39 7.00
N ARG A 52 4.18 6.00 7.06
CA ARG A 52 4.00 7.45 6.94
C ARG A 52 4.67 8.22 8.07
N SER A 53 4.69 7.69 9.29
CA SER A 53 5.34 8.34 10.44
C SER A 53 6.87 8.37 10.34
N ARG A 54 7.48 7.38 9.68
CA ARG A 54 8.92 7.29 9.44
C ARG A 54 9.38 8.06 8.21
N SER A 55 8.50 8.15 7.21
CA SER A 55 8.75 8.88 5.98
C SER A 55 9.19 10.32 6.28
N PRO A 56 10.35 10.78 5.75
CA PRO A 56 10.81 12.16 5.92
C PRO A 56 9.97 13.16 5.10
N PHE A 57 9.05 12.68 4.25
CA PHE A 57 8.19 13.50 3.40
C PHE A 57 6.73 13.44 3.84
N SER A 58 6.03 14.57 3.74
CA SER A 58 4.58 14.60 3.90
C SER A 58 3.91 13.96 2.70
N TRP A 59 3.11 12.93 2.94
CA TRP A 59 2.33 12.28 1.90
C TRP A 59 1.19 13.21 1.46
N GLN A 60 1.01 13.36 0.15
CA GLN A 60 -0.04 14.19 -0.45
C GLN A 60 -1.05 13.36 -1.26
N GLU A 61 -0.59 12.21 -1.75
CA GLU A 61 -1.33 11.33 -2.64
C GLU A 61 -0.83 9.90 -2.48
N ILE A 62 -1.75 8.95 -2.58
CA ILE A 62 -1.48 7.52 -2.69
C ILE A 62 -1.73 7.12 -4.15
N HIS A 63 -0.76 6.45 -4.73
CA HIS A 63 -0.82 5.89 -6.07
C HIS A 63 -0.66 4.38 -5.98
N SER A 64 -1.72 3.63 -6.28
CA SER A 64 -1.63 2.16 -6.39
C SER A 64 -1.38 1.76 -7.84
N ASP A 65 -0.81 0.58 -8.02
CA ASP A 65 -0.83 -0.09 -9.32
C ASP A 65 -2.29 -0.45 -9.75
N ASN A 66 -2.42 -1.04 -10.95
CA ASN A 66 -3.74 -1.35 -11.52
C ASN A 66 -4.32 -2.69 -11.01
N ASP A 67 -3.70 -3.33 -10.02
CA ASP A 67 -4.17 -4.65 -9.63
C ASP A 67 -5.52 -4.55 -8.89
N LYS A 68 -6.51 -5.37 -9.24
CA LYS A 68 -7.88 -5.27 -8.70
C LYS A 68 -8.03 -5.94 -7.33
N GLY A 69 -6.91 -6.09 -6.61
CA GLY A 69 -6.84 -6.79 -5.33
C GLY A 69 -7.66 -6.13 -4.22
N PHE A 70 -7.99 -6.93 -3.21
CA PHE A 70 -8.67 -6.49 -1.97
C PHE A 70 -7.95 -5.31 -1.27
N VAL A 71 -6.63 -5.27 -1.40
CA VAL A 71 -5.75 -4.19 -0.93
C VAL A 71 -6.20 -2.82 -1.44
N ASN A 72 -6.64 -2.72 -2.69
CA ASN A 72 -6.97 -1.45 -3.31
C ASN A 72 -8.17 -0.78 -2.63
N VAL A 73 -9.12 -1.57 -2.12
CA VAL A 73 -10.24 -1.08 -1.30
C VAL A 73 -9.72 -0.45 -0.01
N HIS A 74 -8.70 -1.03 0.60
CA HIS A 74 -8.12 -0.52 1.84
C HIS A 74 -7.34 0.78 1.63
N LEU A 75 -6.63 0.90 0.51
CA LEU A 75 -5.92 2.13 0.14
C LEU A 75 -6.89 3.28 -0.16
N VAL A 76 -7.99 3.01 -0.89
CA VAL A 76 -9.05 4.00 -1.11
C VAL A 76 -9.61 4.49 0.22
N LYS A 77 -10.03 3.57 1.09
CA LYS A 77 -10.59 3.94 2.40
C LYS A 77 -9.60 4.72 3.26
N TYR A 78 -8.34 4.30 3.28
CA TYR A 78 -7.28 5.04 3.99
C TYR A 78 -7.10 6.45 3.44
N SER A 79 -7.14 6.62 2.11
CA SER A 79 -7.02 7.93 1.47
C SER A 79 -8.17 8.88 1.85
N GLU A 80 -9.41 8.36 1.90
CA GLU A 80 -10.60 9.11 2.32
C GLU A 80 -10.50 9.53 3.79
N GLU A 81 -10.11 8.61 4.68
CA GLU A 81 -9.96 8.89 6.12
C GLU A 81 -8.86 9.91 6.43
N THR A 82 -7.82 9.97 5.59
CA THR A 82 -6.64 10.82 5.80
C THR A 82 -6.61 12.08 4.92
N ALA A 83 -7.66 12.28 4.12
CA ALA A 83 -7.76 13.34 3.10
C ALA A 83 -6.57 13.37 2.12
N LEU A 84 -5.96 12.22 1.86
CA LEU A 84 -4.95 12.06 0.82
C LEU A 84 -5.64 11.89 -0.52
N ARG A 85 -5.06 12.45 -1.59
CA ARG A 85 -5.53 12.12 -2.94
C ARG A 85 -5.27 10.65 -3.23
N PHE A 86 -6.07 10.08 -4.12
CA PHE A 86 -5.88 8.72 -4.58
C PHE A 86 -5.89 8.67 -6.10
N SER A 87 -4.89 8.01 -6.67
CA SER A 87 -4.79 7.74 -8.10
C SER A 87 -4.34 6.31 -8.34
N ARG A 88 -4.54 5.81 -9.57
CA ARG A 88 -4.17 4.45 -9.97
C ARG A 88 -3.60 4.43 -11.37
N SER A 89 -2.71 3.49 -11.63
CA SER A 89 -2.25 3.21 -12.99
C SER A 89 -3.41 2.75 -13.89
N ARG A 90 -3.37 3.12 -15.18
CA ARG A 90 -4.37 2.69 -16.16
C ARG A 90 -4.16 1.20 -16.49
N PRO A 91 -5.22 0.41 -16.73
CA PRO A 91 -5.06 -0.94 -17.26
C PRO A 91 -4.26 -0.93 -18.55
N LEU A 92 -3.28 -1.84 -18.66
CA LEU A 92 -2.61 -2.11 -19.93
C LEU A 92 -3.68 -2.61 -20.91
N PRO A 93 -3.83 -1.98 -22.10
CA PRO A 93 -4.68 -2.53 -23.14
C PRO A 93 -4.07 -3.86 -23.59
N CYS A 94 -4.90 -4.91 -23.55
CA CYS A 94 -4.61 -6.22 -24.11
C CYS A 94 -4.42 -6.15 -25.63
#